data_AF-A0A9E4GPK3-F1
#
_entry.id   AF-A0A9E4GPK3-F1
#
_cell.length_a   1.000
_cell.length_b   1.000
_cell.length_c   1.000
_cell.angle_alpha   90.00
_cell.angle_beta   90.00
_cell.angle_gamma   90.00
#
_symmetry.space_group_name_H-M   'P 1'
#
loop_
_entity.id
_entity.type
_entity.pdbx_description
1 polymer ?
#
loop_
_entity_poly.entity_id
_entity_poly.type
_entity_poly.pdbx_seq_one_letter_code
_entity_poly.pdbx_strand_id
1 'polypeptide(L)'
;MTWTQPNAPRNLRINNDGSVTWDPVEEASKYKVGWDQQGGTQSQTFTFQTATNMQDVPVVQPVYEIPNFDPGADYSSNVRTVTDAGAESARSFTTRNPPPSPDGLEISEFGVVTWNTVTEATHYLVNWRKEDETWNEDNQVTTERFTIPNFDAAADYIATLRTVDNQDIESFPPVAESWTPPTAKAPSGLKITSVGFVSWSGPDNADRYHANWRLKDGTWSSDIEVDGADPLNFTITGFDENLEYEVRVKTGIDVGNTSVESGYSTQTWPMPVMENWHSGESSDEKETQDNEWNWRIAPHNGASLIVWFRDGQLEARSGEQGTSLFTSARCTTFANQLITSSTTLEIWCTASNYYLVVETSPQHPGDNRRDLLYFDFSVSDCYRSYEYLDTGEQEVWLRLCRQG
;
A
#
# COMPACT_ATOMS: atom_id res chain seq x y z
N MET A 1 29.79 39.47 -73.06
CA MET A 1 29.68 39.07 -71.64
C MET A 1 28.90 37.78 -71.60
N THR A 2 29.56 36.66 -71.29
CA THR A 2 28.89 35.40 -71.02
C THR A 2 28.41 35.43 -69.58
N TRP A 3 27.10 35.44 -69.39
CA TRP A 3 26.49 35.28 -68.06
C TRP A 3 26.67 33.83 -67.62
N THR A 4 27.56 33.59 -66.66
CA THR A 4 27.68 32.30 -65.99
C THR A 4 26.79 32.30 -64.76
N GLN A 5 25.85 31.35 -64.71
CA GLN A 5 25.03 31.12 -63.54
C GLN A 5 25.90 30.61 -62.38
N PRO A 6 25.76 31.15 -61.16
CA PRO A 6 26.52 30.66 -60.00
C PRO A 6 26.10 29.23 -59.64
N ASN A 7 26.95 28.57 -58.88
CA ASN A 7 26.64 27.30 -58.26
C ASN A 7 25.68 27.48 -57.08
N ALA A 8 24.70 26.56 -56.99
CA ALA A 8 23.82 26.49 -55.83
C ALA A 8 24.60 26.08 -54.57
N PRO A 9 24.21 26.56 -53.38
CA PRO A 9 24.83 26.16 -52.11
C PRO A 9 24.78 24.64 -51.91
N ARG A 10 25.84 24.06 -51.34
CA ARG A 10 25.92 22.63 -51.04
C ARG A 10 25.74 22.35 -49.55
N ASN A 11 25.50 21.10 -49.19
CA ASN A 11 25.29 20.63 -47.81
C ASN A 11 24.34 21.48 -46.96
N LEU A 12 23.26 21.98 -47.59
CA LEU A 12 22.21 22.72 -46.92
C LEU A 12 21.52 21.82 -45.89
N ARG A 13 21.45 22.27 -44.64
CA ARG A 13 20.75 21.60 -43.53
C ARG A 13 20.16 22.61 -42.55
N ILE A 14 19.09 22.22 -41.88
CA ILE A 14 18.55 22.92 -40.71
C ILE A 14 18.94 22.06 -39.49
N ASN A 15 19.60 22.67 -38.50
CA ASN A 15 20.02 21.99 -37.28
C ASN A 15 18.95 22.15 -36.17
N ASN A 16 19.03 21.34 -35.13
CA ASN A 16 18.06 21.33 -34.02
C ASN A 16 18.05 22.61 -33.17
N ASP A 17 19.04 23.49 -33.33
CA ASP A 17 19.10 24.81 -32.69
C ASP A 17 18.43 25.92 -33.52
N GLY A 18 17.89 25.58 -34.70
CA GLY A 18 17.28 26.54 -35.62
C GLY A 18 18.25 27.16 -36.62
N SER A 19 19.52 26.74 -36.62
CA SER A 19 20.51 27.24 -37.56
C SER A 19 20.41 26.54 -38.92
N VAL A 20 20.32 27.33 -39.98
CA VAL A 20 20.44 26.88 -41.37
C VAL A 20 21.90 27.01 -41.79
N THR A 21 22.54 25.94 -42.23
CA THR A 21 23.96 25.94 -42.61
C THR A 21 24.17 25.37 -44.01
N TRP A 22 25.17 25.87 -44.73
CA TRP A 22 25.54 25.43 -46.08
C TRP A 22 27.04 25.57 -46.34
N ASP A 23 27.53 25.01 -47.44
CA ASP A 23 28.91 25.22 -47.89
C ASP A 23 29.04 26.56 -48.64
N PRO A 24 30.11 27.34 -48.40
CA PRO A 24 30.40 28.54 -49.19
C PRO A 24 30.55 28.26 -50.69
N VAL A 25 30.09 29.19 -51.51
CA VAL A 25 30.25 29.24 -52.96
C VAL A 25 31.22 30.37 -53.31
N GLU A 26 32.26 30.06 -54.09
CA GLU A 26 33.41 30.94 -54.35
C GLU A 26 33.01 32.25 -55.07
N GLU A 27 32.05 32.17 -56.00
CA GLU A 27 31.53 33.30 -56.76
C GLU A 27 30.42 34.11 -56.04
N ALA A 28 30.08 33.76 -54.80
CA ALA A 28 29.06 34.46 -54.04
C ALA A 28 29.53 35.86 -53.63
N SER A 29 28.68 36.87 -53.82
CA SER A 29 28.82 38.19 -53.19
C SER A 29 27.90 38.35 -51.97
N LYS A 30 26.82 37.57 -51.91
CA LYS A 30 25.97 37.37 -50.73
C LYS A 30 25.12 36.10 -50.87
N TYR A 31 24.48 35.70 -49.78
CA TYR A 31 23.40 34.73 -49.80
C TYR A 31 22.06 35.39 -49.50
N LYS A 32 20.98 34.81 -50.01
CA LYS A 32 19.62 35.07 -49.54
C LYS A 32 19.08 33.80 -48.90
N VAL A 33 18.58 33.90 -47.68
CA VAL A 33 17.96 32.79 -46.97
C VAL A 33 16.48 33.10 -46.81
N GLY A 34 15.64 32.18 -47.27
CA GLY A 34 14.21 32.20 -46.99
C GLY A 34 13.82 30.97 -46.17
N TRP A 35 12.91 31.14 -45.22
CA TRP A 35 12.37 30.04 -44.42
C TRP A 35 10.87 30.21 -44.21
N ASP A 36 10.21 29.09 -43.97
CA ASP A 36 8.79 29.05 -43.64
C ASP A 36 8.53 27.92 -42.64
N GLN A 37 7.74 28.22 -41.62
CA GLN A 37 7.27 27.25 -40.64
C GLN A 37 6.04 26.57 -41.24
N GLN A 38 6.13 25.27 -41.53
CA GLN A 38 5.02 24.55 -42.14
C GLN A 38 3.98 24.19 -41.07
N GLY A 39 2.82 24.83 -41.15
CA GLY A 39 1.64 24.42 -40.39
C GLY A 39 0.96 23.25 -41.09
N GLY A 40 1.44 22.03 -40.86
CA GLY A 40 0.75 20.78 -41.20
C GLY A 40 0.57 20.44 -42.70
N THR A 41 0.76 19.15 -42.99
CA THR A 41 0.23 18.38 -44.13
C THR A 41 0.77 18.59 -45.55
N GLN A 42 1.56 19.60 -45.92
CA GLN A 42 2.12 19.63 -47.29
C GLN A 42 3.59 20.05 -47.39
N SER A 43 4.43 19.10 -47.81
CA SER A 43 5.71 19.35 -48.46
C SER A 43 5.46 20.01 -49.84
N GLN A 44 5.03 21.26 -49.85
CA GLN A 44 5.02 22.04 -51.09
C GLN A 44 6.46 22.30 -51.52
N THR A 45 6.68 22.32 -52.83
CA THR A 45 7.97 22.74 -53.39
C THR A 45 8.19 24.20 -52.99
N PHE A 46 8.98 24.42 -51.94
CA PHE A 46 9.28 25.77 -51.45
C PHE A 46 10.07 26.51 -52.52
N THR A 47 9.39 27.40 -53.24
CA THR A 47 10.01 28.28 -54.22
C THR A 47 10.15 29.66 -53.60
N PHE A 48 11.23 30.35 -53.93
CA PHE A 48 11.56 31.67 -53.38
C PHE A 48 10.50 32.76 -53.67
N GLN A 49 9.56 32.52 -54.58
CA GLN A 49 8.44 33.44 -54.82
C GLN A 49 7.38 33.39 -53.71
N THR A 50 7.36 32.32 -52.91
CA THR A 50 6.36 32.10 -51.85
C THR A 50 6.96 32.22 -50.45
N ALA A 51 8.25 32.54 -50.31
CA ALA A 51 8.90 32.73 -49.01
C ALA A 51 8.44 34.05 -48.38
N THR A 52 7.68 33.97 -47.28
CA THR A 52 7.21 35.15 -46.53
C THR A 52 8.36 35.88 -45.83
N ASN A 53 9.40 35.14 -45.43
CA ASN A 53 10.58 35.67 -44.78
C ASN A 53 11.81 35.52 -45.69
N MET A 54 12.54 36.62 -45.92
CA MET A 54 13.79 36.62 -46.68
C MET A 54 14.81 37.52 -46.01
N GLN A 55 16.03 37.03 -45.83
CA GLN A 55 17.13 37.78 -45.24
C GLN A 55 18.40 37.67 -46.10
N ASP A 56 19.07 38.80 -46.31
CA ASP A 56 20.41 38.85 -46.90
C ASP A 56 21.45 38.42 -45.84
N VAL A 57 22.33 37.49 -46.20
CA VAL A 57 23.40 36.97 -45.34
C VAL A 57 24.76 37.19 -46.02
N PRO A 58 25.75 37.79 -45.34
CA PRO A 58 27.07 38.06 -45.92
C PRO A 58 27.86 36.76 -46.15
N VAL A 59 28.71 36.74 -47.18
CA VAL A 59 29.45 35.54 -47.62
C VAL A 59 30.35 34.93 -46.54
N VAL A 60 30.83 35.78 -45.63
CA VAL A 60 31.70 35.38 -44.51
C VAL A 60 30.99 34.51 -43.46
N GLN A 61 29.67 34.34 -43.56
CA GLN A 61 28.85 33.56 -42.63
C GLN A 61 27.87 32.66 -43.40
N PRO A 62 28.25 31.42 -43.76
CA PRO A 62 27.36 30.47 -44.42
C PRO A 62 26.41 29.78 -43.42
N VAL A 63 25.86 30.57 -42.50
CA VAL A 63 24.95 30.17 -41.43
C VAL A 63 23.90 31.26 -41.22
N TYR A 64 22.67 30.86 -40.94
CA TYR A 64 21.57 31.76 -40.60
C TYR A 64 20.70 31.18 -39.49
N GLU A 65 20.46 31.95 -38.44
CA GLU A 65 19.57 31.54 -37.33
C GLU A 65 18.13 31.92 -37.64
N ILE A 66 17.22 30.95 -37.64
CA ILE A 66 15.78 31.19 -37.80
C ILE A 66 15.26 31.93 -36.55
N PRO A 67 14.73 33.17 -36.68
CA PRO A 67 14.17 33.89 -35.53
C PRO A 67 12.95 33.16 -34.97
N ASN A 68 12.87 33.06 -33.64
CA ASN A 68 11.78 32.36 -32.93
C ASN A 68 11.59 30.90 -33.40
N PHE A 69 12.71 30.19 -33.64
CA PHE A 69 12.67 28.79 -34.00
C PHE A 69 11.95 27.96 -32.93
N ASP A 70 11.00 27.15 -33.38
CA ASP A 70 10.26 26.19 -32.57
C ASP A 70 10.78 24.78 -32.92
N PRO A 71 11.54 24.12 -32.02
CA PRO A 71 12.05 22.78 -32.28
C PRO A 71 10.96 21.70 -32.40
N GLY A 72 9.68 22.04 -32.17
CA GLY A 72 8.53 21.16 -32.43
C GLY A 72 7.89 21.35 -33.81
N ALA A 73 8.30 22.34 -34.61
CA ALA A 73 7.62 22.68 -35.87
C ALA A 73 8.41 22.29 -37.12
N ASP A 74 7.71 21.96 -38.19
CA ASP A 74 8.33 21.70 -39.49
C ASP A 74 8.86 22.98 -40.13
N TYR A 75 10.03 22.92 -40.75
CA TYR A 75 10.61 24.05 -41.47
C TYR A 75 11.05 23.68 -42.86
N SER A 76 10.69 24.52 -43.82
CA SER A 76 11.35 24.56 -45.13
C SER A 76 12.27 25.76 -45.22
N SER A 77 13.48 25.54 -45.71
CA SER A 77 14.47 26.58 -45.97
C SER A 77 14.90 26.56 -47.44
N ASN A 78 15.23 27.73 -47.98
CA ASN A 78 15.92 27.86 -49.27
C ASN A 78 17.06 28.87 -49.14
N VAL A 79 18.22 28.50 -49.66
CA VAL A 79 19.39 29.36 -49.71
C VAL A 79 19.77 29.61 -51.17
N ARG A 80 19.94 30.88 -51.51
CA ARG A 80 20.40 31.35 -52.83
C ARG A 80 21.78 31.95 -52.76
N THR A 81 22.64 31.52 -53.67
CA THR A 81 23.87 32.24 -54.02
C THR A 81 23.50 33.43 -54.90
N VAL A 82 24.02 34.62 -54.59
CA VAL A 82 23.90 35.83 -55.42
C VAL A 82 25.31 36.31 -55.77
N THR A 83 25.56 36.60 -57.05
CA THR A 83 26.83 37.17 -57.54
C THR A 83 26.76 38.70 -57.64
N ASP A 84 27.91 39.38 -57.78
CA ASP A 84 27.96 40.83 -58.04
C ASP A 84 27.25 41.26 -59.33
N ALA A 85 27.17 40.35 -60.31
CA ALA A 85 26.42 40.56 -61.54
C ALA A 85 24.90 40.43 -61.34
N GLY A 86 24.44 39.92 -60.19
CA GLY A 86 23.03 39.68 -59.90
C GLY A 86 22.50 38.31 -60.38
N ALA A 87 23.38 37.40 -60.82
CA ALA A 87 23.00 36.02 -61.13
C ALA A 87 22.69 35.25 -59.85
N GLU A 88 21.67 34.39 -59.88
CA GLU A 88 21.20 33.63 -58.71
C GLU A 88 21.07 32.11 -58.99
N SER A 89 21.34 31.31 -57.96
CA SER A 89 21.12 29.85 -57.95
C SER A 89 20.70 29.38 -56.56
N ALA A 90 19.74 28.47 -56.48
CA ALA A 90 19.04 28.13 -55.24
C ALA A 90 19.18 26.65 -54.86
N ARG A 91 19.15 26.35 -53.56
CA ARG A 91 18.91 25.00 -53.02
C ARG A 91 17.88 25.06 -51.89
N SER A 92 16.97 24.10 -51.86
CA SER A 92 15.98 23.94 -50.78
C SER A 92 16.33 22.74 -49.88
N PHE A 93 15.96 22.83 -48.61
CA PHE A 93 16.02 21.75 -47.63
C PHE A 93 14.84 21.89 -46.66
N THR A 94 14.21 20.77 -46.32
CA THR A 94 13.11 20.71 -45.36
C THR A 94 13.52 19.81 -44.20
N THR A 95 13.34 20.28 -42.97
CA THR A 95 13.41 19.47 -41.76
C THR A 95 12.00 19.26 -41.24
N ARG A 96 11.73 18.05 -40.73
CA ARG A 96 10.44 17.70 -40.14
C ARG A 96 10.66 17.16 -38.75
N ASN A 97 9.85 17.65 -37.81
CA ASN A 97 9.88 17.19 -36.43
C ASN A 97 8.85 16.07 -36.24
N PRO A 98 9.15 15.06 -35.40
CA PRO A 98 8.16 14.07 -35.00
C PRO A 98 6.94 14.74 -34.35
N PRO A 99 5.74 14.15 -34.48
CA PRO A 99 4.60 14.63 -33.73
C PRO A 99 4.87 14.55 -32.21
N PRO A 100 4.20 15.36 -31.38
CA PRO A 100 4.32 15.28 -29.94
C PRO A 100 3.98 13.88 -29.41
N SER A 101 4.73 13.40 -28.42
CA SER A 101 4.36 12.21 -27.67
C SER A 101 3.09 12.48 -26.83
N PRO A 102 2.16 11.52 -26.68
CA PRO A 102 0.95 11.74 -25.91
C PRO A 102 1.23 11.88 -24.42
N ASP A 103 0.41 12.66 -23.71
CA ASP A 103 0.44 12.74 -22.24
C ASP A 103 -0.77 12.02 -21.60
N GLY A 104 -0.72 11.85 -20.28
CA GLY A 104 -1.80 11.21 -19.53
C GLY A 104 -1.98 9.71 -19.81
N LEU A 105 -0.90 9.01 -20.18
CA LEU A 105 -0.94 7.56 -20.37
C LEU A 105 -1.22 6.86 -19.03
N GLU A 106 -2.32 6.11 -18.97
CA GLU A 106 -2.75 5.38 -17.77
C GLU A 106 -3.20 3.95 -18.14
N ILE A 107 -3.05 3.01 -17.22
CA ILE A 107 -3.56 1.64 -17.32
C ILE A 107 -4.52 1.40 -16.14
N SER A 108 -5.77 1.04 -16.42
CA SER A 108 -6.76 0.77 -15.38
C SER A 108 -6.73 -0.68 -14.88
N GLU A 109 -7.39 -0.93 -13.75
CA GLU A 109 -7.63 -2.27 -13.18
C GLU A 109 -8.42 -3.23 -14.10
N PHE A 110 -9.00 -2.72 -15.19
CA PHE A 110 -9.70 -3.51 -16.22
C PHE A 110 -8.84 -3.73 -17.48
N GLY A 111 -7.54 -3.41 -17.44
CA GLY A 111 -6.64 -3.54 -18.58
C GLY A 111 -6.93 -2.54 -19.69
N VAL A 112 -7.51 -1.39 -19.36
CA VAL A 112 -7.81 -0.34 -20.33
C VAL A 112 -6.69 0.70 -20.26
N VAL A 113 -6.01 0.88 -21.38
CA VAL A 113 -5.01 1.90 -21.59
C VAL A 113 -5.70 3.15 -22.16
N THR A 114 -5.47 4.31 -21.55
CA THR A 114 -6.02 5.61 -21.99
C THR A 114 -4.95 6.69 -22.02
N TRP A 115 -5.15 7.73 -22.83
CA TRP A 115 -4.25 8.88 -22.95
C TRP A 115 -5.03 10.12 -23.42
N ASN A 116 -4.38 11.28 -23.48
CA ASN A 116 -4.99 12.49 -24.05
C ASN A 116 -4.80 12.57 -25.57
N THR A 117 -5.75 13.22 -26.25
CA THR A 117 -5.69 13.44 -27.70
C THR A 117 -4.50 14.32 -28.09
N VAL A 118 -3.72 13.87 -29.08
CA VAL A 118 -2.71 14.69 -29.78
C VAL A 118 -3.33 15.21 -31.08
N THR A 119 -3.33 16.54 -31.27
CA THR A 119 -4.04 17.20 -32.38
C THR A 119 -3.58 16.78 -33.78
N GLU A 120 -2.29 16.44 -33.92
CA GLU A 120 -1.68 16.07 -35.20
C GLU A 120 -1.70 14.55 -35.47
N ALA A 121 -2.22 13.76 -34.52
CA ALA A 121 -2.29 12.31 -34.65
C ALA A 121 -3.30 11.88 -35.72
N THR A 122 -2.89 11.01 -36.63
CA THR A 122 -3.83 10.19 -37.41
C THR A 122 -4.17 8.88 -36.71
N HIS A 123 -3.20 8.33 -35.97
CA HIS A 123 -3.37 7.15 -35.16
C HIS A 123 -2.27 7.08 -34.08
N TYR A 124 -2.37 6.09 -33.23
CA TYR A 124 -1.41 5.77 -32.19
C TYR A 124 -0.95 4.33 -32.32
N LEU A 125 0.27 4.06 -31.87
CA LEU A 125 0.82 2.71 -31.75
C LEU A 125 0.95 2.38 -30.27
N VAL A 126 0.20 1.38 -29.83
CA VAL A 126 0.25 0.87 -28.45
C VAL A 126 1.01 -0.44 -28.45
N ASN A 127 2.10 -0.52 -27.69
CA ASN A 127 2.73 -1.78 -27.32
C ASN A 127 2.49 -2.03 -25.83
N TRP A 128 2.41 -3.29 -25.44
CA TRP A 128 2.31 -3.71 -24.07
C TRP A 128 2.98 -5.06 -23.88
N ARG A 129 3.33 -5.35 -22.63
CA ARG A 129 3.74 -6.68 -22.18
C ARG A 129 3.35 -6.88 -20.73
N LYS A 130 3.13 -8.13 -20.37
CA LYS A 130 3.25 -8.60 -18.98
C LYS A 130 4.75 -8.60 -18.61
N GLU A 131 5.13 -8.21 -17.40
CA GLU A 131 6.52 -7.81 -17.06
C GLU A 131 7.61 -8.85 -17.44
N ASP A 132 7.25 -10.14 -17.44
CA ASP A 132 8.12 -11.27 -17.79
C ASP A 132 7.91 -11.84 -19.21
N GLU A 133 7.09 -11.20 -20.04
CA GLU A 133 6.77 -11.62 -21.38
C GLU A 133 7.44 -10.75 -22.46
N THR A 134 7.42 -11.24 -23.70
CA THR A 134 7.84 -10.44 -24.84
C THR A 134 6.81 -9.36 -25.14
N TRP A 135 7.27 -8.20 -25.60
CA TRP A 135 6.40 -7.18 -26.19
C TRP A 135 5.52 -7.78 -27.27
N ASN A 136 4.26 -7.36 -27.26
CA ASN A 136 3.35 -7.63 -28.35
C ASN A 136 3.72 -6.75 -29.59
N GLU A 137 3.10 -7.04 -30.73
CA GLU A 137 3.22 -6.19 -31.93
C GLU A 137 2.56 -4.81 -31.74
N ASP A 138 2.98 -3.81 -32.52
CA ASP A 138 2.37 -2.48 -32.49
C ASP A 138 0.87 -2.56 -32.81
N ASN A 139 0.02 -2.20 -31.85
CA ASN A 139 -1.40 -2.08 -32.08
C ASN A 139 -1.72 -0.67 -32.56
N GLN A 140 -2.14 -0.56 -33.82
CA GLN A 140 -2.63 0.69 -34.37
C GLN A 140 -4.07 0.97 -33.90
N VAL A 141 -4.29 2.15 -33.32
CA VAL A 141 -5.61 2.62 -32.87
C VAL A 141 -5.84 4.07 -33.24
N THR A 142 -7.08 4.43 -33.55
CA THR A 142 -7.48 5.81 -33.92
C THR A 142 -8.26 6.51 -32.82
N THR A 143 -8.39 5.88 -31.66
CA THR A 143 -9.09 6.41 -30.48
C THR A 143 -8.14 6.45 -29.30
N GLU A 144 -8.40 7.31 -28.33
CA GLU A 144 -7.60 7.53 -27.11
C GLU A 144 -7.75 6.41 -26.06
N ARG A 145 -7.96 5.18 -26.53
CA ARG A 145 -8.24 4.02 -25.70
C ARG A 145 -7.82 2.74 -26.41
N PHE A 146 -7.19 1.83 -25.67
CA PHE A 146 -6.90 0.47 -26.07
C PHE A 146 -7.19 -0.50 -24.92
N THR A 147 -7.75 -1.68 -25.20
CA THR A 147 -7.97 -2.72 -24.18
C THR A 147 -6.96 -3.84 -24.38
N ILE A 148 -6.17 -4.15 -23.36
CA ILE A 148 -5.22 -5.28 -23.37
C ILE A 148 -6.01 -6.59 -23.49
N PRO A 149 -5.80 -7.37 -24.56
CA PRO A 149 -6.46 -8.66 -24.72
C PRO A 149 -6.05 -9.64 -23.62
N ASN A 150 -7.01 -10.36 -23.07
CA ASN A 150 -6.79 -11.35 -22.00
C ASN A 150 -6.03 -10.76 -20.80
N PHE A 151 -6.34 -9.52 -20.43
CA PHE A 151 -5.76 -8.87 -19.26
C PHE A 151 -5.95 -9.71 -18.00
N ASP A 152 -4.85 -9.94 -17.30
CA ASP A 152 -4.78 -10.68 -16.04
C ASP A 152 -4.55 -9.68 -14.90
N ALA A 153 -5.61 -9.38 -14.17
CA ALA A 153 -5.59 -8.44 -13.05
C ALA A 153 -4.77 -8.91 -11.83
N ALA A 154 -4.03 -10.02 -11.94
CA ALA A 154 -3.05 -10.45 -10.94
C ALA A 154 -1.59 -10.29 -11.40
N ALA A 155 -1.32 -9.64 -12.54
CA ALA A 155 0.02 -9.60 -13.14
C ALA A 155 0.52 -8.19 -13.47
N ASP A 156 1.82 -7.93 -13.31
CA ASP A 156 2.39 -6.64 -13.67
C ASP A 156 2.41 -6.42 -15.20
N TYR A 157 2.09 -5.20 -15.64
CA TYR A 157 2.09 -4.80 -17.05
C TYR A 157 2.90 -3.53 -17.29
N ILE A 158 3.47 -3.42 -18.49
CA ILE A 158 4.05 -2.18 -19.00
C ILE A 158 3.44 -1.93 -20.38
N ALA A 159 2.96 -0.70 -20.61
CA ALA A 159 2.51 -0.24 -21.92
C ALA A 159 3.41 0.90 -22.41
N THR A 160 3.61 0.99 -23.72
CA THR A 160 4.21 2.15 -24.38
C THR A 160 3.31 2.68 -25.47
N LEU A 161 3.39 3.99 -25.70
CA LEU A 161 2.55 4.70 -26.65
C LEU A 161 3.39 5.63 -27.54
N ARG A 162 3.10 5.61 -28.84
CA ARG A 162 3.62 6.56 -29.84
C ARG A 162 2.47 7.20 -30.61
N THR A 163 2.60 8.48 -30.92
CA THR A 163 1.73 9.19 -31.88
C THR A 163 2.24 8.96 -33.29
N VAL A 164 1.34 8.82 -34.25
CA VAL A 164 1.69 8.81 -35.68
C VAL A 164 0.91 9.88 -36.42
N ASP A 165 1.61 10.72 -37.18
CA ASP A 165 1.00 11.80 -37.97
C ASP A 165 0.43 11.31 -39.31
N ASN A 166 0.06 12.22 -40.21
CA ASN A 166 -0.51 11.87 -41.52
C ASN A 166 0.52 11.51 -42.60
N GLN A 167 1.79 11.45 -42.21
CA GLN A 167 2.94 11.17 -43.05
C GLN A 167 3.73 9.97 -42.51
N ASP A 168 3.11 9.19 -41.62
CA ASP A 168 3.66 7.99 -40.99
C ASP A 168 4.93 8.27 -40.17
N ILE A 169 5.05 9.46 -39.56
CA ILE A 169 6.12 9.78 -38.62
C ILE A 169 5.66 9.53 -37.20
N GLU A 170 6.47 8.77 -36.47
CA GLU A 170 6.22 8.40 -35.09
C GLU A 170 6.85 9.40 -34.11
N SER A 171 6.14 9.69 -33.02
CA SER A 171 6.68 10.48 -31.91
C SER A 171 7.86 9.77 -31.24
N PHE A 172 8.82 10.54 -30.74
CA PHE A 172 9.97 10.01 -30.02
C PHE A 172 10.41 10.93 -28.86
N PRO A 173 10.73 10.37 -27.68
CA PRO A 173 10.65 8.96 -27.29
C PRO A 173 9.19 8.49 -27.07
N PRO A 174 8.92 7.16 -27.09
CA PRO A 174 7.63 6.63 -26.65
C PRO A 174 7.39 6.98 -25.18
N VAL A 175 6.12 7.21 -24.82
CA VAL A 175 5.71 7.30 -23.41
C VAL A 175 5.47 5.91 -22.88
N ALA A 176 5.79 5.66 -21.62
CA ALA A 176 5.60 4.37 -20.98
C ALA A 176 4.85 4.53 -19.66
N GLU A 177 4.03 3.54 -19.33
CA GLU A 177 3.31 3.45 -18.06
C GLU A 177 3.34 2.00 -17.56
N SER A 178 3.42 1.83 -16.24
CA SER A 178 3.41 0.52 -15.60
C SER A 178 2.18 0.36 -14.73
N TRP A 179 1.61 -0.84 -14.74
CA TRP A 179 0.54 -1.24 -13.85
C TRP A 179 1.01 -2.39 -12.96
N THR A 180 0.76 -2.26 -11.66
CA THR A 180 1.01 -3.32 -10.68
C THR A 180 -0.29 -3.61 -9.94
N PRO A 181 -0.70 -4.88 -9.78
CA PRO A 181 -1.92 -5.21 -9.07
C PRO A 181 -1.83 -4.76 -7.60
N PRO A 182 -2.95 -4.30 -7.01
CA PRO A 182 -2.97 -3.97 -5.59
C PRO A 182 -2.73 -5.24 -4.77
N THR A 183 -1.97 -5.10 -3.67
CA THR A 183 -1.70 -6.22 -2.76
C THR A 183 -2.69 -6.23 -1.60
N ALA A 184 -3.39 -7.34 -1.42
CA ALA A 184 -4.26 -7.56 -0.27
C ALA A 184 -3.45 -7.80 1.02
N LYS A 185 -3.80 -7.08 2.09
CA LYS A 185 -3.19 -7.23 3.42
C LYS A 185 -4.11 -8.00 4.34
N ALA A 186 -3.53 -8.88 5.17
CA ALA A 186 -4.32 -9.65 6.13
C ALA A 186 -4.97 -8.72 7.18
N PRO A 187 -6.20 -9.05 7.64
CA PRO A 187 -6.83 -8.35 8.75
C PRO A 187 -5.98 -8.38 10.03
N SER A 188 -6.09 -7.33 10.83
CA SER A 188 -5.40 -7.22 12.12
C SER A 188 -6.38 -7.20 13.28
N GLY A 189 -5.88 -7.39 14.50
CA GLY A 189 -6.69 -7.25 15.71
C GLY A 189 -7.86 -8.23 15.83
N LEU A 190 -7.77 -9.41 15.21
CA LEU A 190 -8.79 -10.46 15.30
C LEU A 190 -9.00 -10.88 16.77
N LYS A 191 -10.24 -10.86 17.23
CA LYS A 191 -10.64 -11.17 18.61
C LYS A 191 -11.87 -12.07 18.63
N ILE A 192 -11.95 -12.92 19.64
CA ILE A 192 -13.12 -13.76 19.96
C ILE A 192 -13.49 -13.48 21.42
N THR A 193 -14.77 -13.26 21.72
CA THR A 193 -15.28 -13.04 23.09
C THR A 193 -15.91 -14.33 23.67
N SER A 194 -16.21 -14.32 24.97
CA SER A 194 -16.88 -15.43 25.66
C SER A 194 -18.31 -15.70 25.20
N VAL A 195 -18.88 -14.84 24.37
CA VAL A 195 -20.21 -15.05 23.76
C VAL A 195 -20.11 -15.42 22.27
N GLY A 196 -18.91 -15.78 21.79
CA GLY A 196 -18.68 -16.17 20.41
C GLY A 196 -18.74 -15.01 19.41
N PHE A 197 -18.65 -13.76 19.89
CA PHE A 197 -18.56 -12.59 19.02
C PHE A 197 -17.13 -12.44 18.52
N VAL A 198 -16.98 -12.32 17.21
CA VAL A 198 -15.69 -12.19 16.51
C VAL A 198 -15.60 -10.82 15.87
N SER A 199 -14.48 -10.12 16.04
CA SER A 199 -14.24 -8.82 15.39
C SER A 199 -12.79 -8.66 14.96
N TRP A 200 -12.54 -7.81 13.96
CA TRP A 200 -11.21 -7.48 13.44
C TRP A 200 -11.12 -6.03 12.96
N SER A 201 -9.92 -5.63 12.53
CA SER A 201 -9.63 -4.37 11.87
C SER A 201 -9.09 -4.64 10.46
N GLY A 202 -9.68 -3.96 9.49
CA GLY A 202 -9.40 -4.09 8.07
C GLY A 202 -8.32 -3.16 7.54
N PRO A 203 -7.63 -3.49 6.43
CA PRO A 203 -6.89 -2.48 5.67
C PRO A 203 -7.83 -1.55 4.90
N ASP A 204 -7.35 -0.35 4.56
CA ASP A 204 -8.17 0.73 3.94
C ASP A 204 -8.70 0.39 2.53
N ASN A 205 -8.11 -0.60 1.86
CA ASN A 205 -8.42 -0.98 0.48
C ASN A 205 -9.14 -2.33 0.36
N ALA A 206 -9.75 -2.82 1.45
CA ALA A 206 -10.51 -4.07 1.43
C ALA A 206 -11.92 -3.85 0.86
N ASP A 207 -12.30 -4.65 -0.14
CA ASP A 207 -13.66 -4.68 -0.66
C ASP A 207 -14.52 -5.73 0.06
N ARG A 208 -13.89 -6.83 0.51
CA ARG A 208 -14.58 -7.88 1.27
C ARG A 208 -13.66 -8.65 2.22
N TYR A 209 -14.25 -9.44 3.10
CA TYR A 209 -13.59 -10.38 3.98
C TYR A 209 -14.21 -11.76 3.87
N HIS A 210 -13.37 -12.79 3.93
CA HIS A 210 -13.80 -14.17 4.08
C HIS A 210 -13.41 -14.66 5.47
N ALA A 211 -14.43 -14.95 6.28
CA ALA A 211 -14.28 -15.43 7.64
C ALA A 211 -14.87 -16.84 7.79
N ASN A 212 -14.19 -17.69 8.56
CA ASN A 212 -14.72 -19.01 8.92
C ASN A 212 -14.15 -19.43 10.27
N TRP A 213 -14.79 -20.42 10.88
CA TRP A 213 -14.39 -20.96 12.18
C TRP A 213 -14.52 -22.48 12.21
N ARG A 214 -13.88 -23.10 13.19
CA ARG A 214 -14.04 -24.52 13.50
C ARG A 214 -13.90 -24.75 14.99
N LEU A 215 -14.41 -25.88 15.46
CA LEU A 215 -13.87 -26.48 16.69
C LEU A 215 -12.41 -26.86 16.45
N LYS A 216 -11.58 -26.80 17.50
CA LYS A 216 -10.19 -27.26 17.43
C LYS A 216 -10.17 -28.71 16.96
N ASP A 217 -9.32 -28.98 15.98
CA ASP A 217 -9.22 -30.27 15.26
C ASP A 217 -10.47 -30.68 14.45
N GLY A 218 -11.48 -29.81 14.36
CA GLY A 218 -12.67 -29.99 13.54
C GLY A 218 -12.51 -29.54 12.08
N THR A 219 -13.62 -29.63 11.34
CA THR A 219 -13.75 -29.08 9.99
C THR A 219 -14.11 -27.60 10.04
N TRP A 220 -13.55 -26.81 9.12
CA TRP A 220 -13.95 -25.42 8.90
C TRP A 220 -15.43 -25.34 8.52
N SER A 221 -16.09 -24.32 9.06
CA SER A 221 -17.40 -23.87 8.59
C SER A 221 -17.32 -23.43 7.13
N SER A 222 -18.48 -23.25 6.51
CA SER A 222 -18.56 -22.47 5.28
C SER A 222 -17.99 -21.07 5.48
N ASP A 223 -17.46 -20.50 4.41
CA ASP A 223 -17.02 -19.10 4.39
C ASP A 223 -18.23 -18.19 4.58
N ILE A 224 -18.09 -17.24 5.50
CA ILE A 224 -18.91 -16.05 5.59
C ILE A 224 -18.18 -14.95 4.82
N GLU A 225 -18.91 -14.32 3.91
CA GLU A 225 -18.48 -13.09 3.26
C GLU A 225 -19.01 -11.89 4.04
N VAL A 226 -18.14 -10.94 4.35
CA VAL A 226 -18.49 -9.67 5.01
C VAL A 226 -18.00 -8.54 4.11
N ASP A 227 -18.89 -7.62 3.75
CA ASP A 227 -18.57 -6.46 2.92
C ASP A 227 -17.55 -5.56 3.63
N GLY A 228 -16.62 -4.98 2.89
CA GLY A 228 -15.61 -4.06 3.42
C GLY A 228 -16.21 -2.79 4.05
N ALA A 229 -17.39 -2.38 3.61
CA ALA A 229 -18.13 -1.23 4.15
C ALA A 229 -18.93 -1.56 5.42
N ASP A 230 -19.10 -2.85 5.73
CA ASP A 230 -19.90 -3.31 6.86
C ASP A 230 -19.10 -3.34 8.17
N PRO A 231 -19.79 -3.43 9.33
CA PRO A 231 -19.14 -3.71 10.59
C PRO A 231 -18.28 -4.99 10.50
N LEU A 232 -16.99 -4.88 10.81
CA LEU A 232 -15.99 -5.96 10.69
C LEU A 232 -16.10 -7.00 11.82
N ASN A 233 -17.21 -7.73 11.86
CA ASN A 233 -17.53 -8.72 12.87
C ASN A 233 -18.54 -9.78 12.39
N PHE A 234 -18.60 -10.89 13.12
CA PHE A 234 -19.69 -11.88 13.04
C PHE A 234 -19.83 -12.62 14.38
N THR A 235 -20.92 -13.38 14.56
CA THR A 235 -21.12 -14.24 15.73
C THR A 235 -21.10 -15.71 15.34
N ILE A 236 -20.34 -16.53 16.07
CA ILE A 236 -20.29 -17.98 15.90
C ILE A 236 -21.64 -18.58 16.29
N THR A 237 -22.30 -19.26 15.35
CA THR A 237 -23.57 -19.95 15.62
C THR A 237 -23.33 -21.21 16.45
N GLY A 238 -24.07 -21.38 17.54
CA GLY A 238 -23.94 -22.55 18.42
C GLY A 238 -22.64 -22.56 19.22
N PHE A 239 -22.09 -21.38 19.52
CA PHE A 239 -20.91 -21.24 20.35
C PHE A 239 -21.13 -21.77 21.76
N ASP A 240 -20.20 -22.58 22.25
CA ASP A 240 -20.13 -23.06 23.63
C ASP A 240 -18.78 -22.64 24.20
N GLU A 241 -18.79 -21.80 25.23
CA GLU A 241 -17.57 -21.23 25.81
C GLU A 241 -16.59 -22.28 26.38
N ASN A 242 -17.07 -23.50 26.63
CA ASN A 242 -16.29 -24.62 27.16
C ASN A 242 -15.58 -25.44 26.07
N LEU A 243 -15.81 -25.12 24.80
CA LEU A 243 -15.17 -25.80 23.67
C LEU A 243 -14.04 -24.95 23.09
N GLU A 244 -13.05 -25.61 22.51
CA GLU A 244 -11.96 -24.92 21.83
C GLU A 244 -12.34 -24.63 20.36
N TYR A 245 -12.11 -23.40 19.90
CA TYR A 245 -12.34 -22.95 18.52
C TYR A 245 -11.09 -22.36 17.90
N GLU A 246 -11.04 -22.40 16.57
CA GLU A 246 -10.12 -21.63 15.75
C GLU A 246 -10.95 -20.79 14.76
N VAL A 247 -10.64 -19.51 14.65
CA VAL A 247 -11.27 -18.57 13.75
C VAL A 247 -10.20 -17.98 12.85
N ARG A 248 -10.51 -17.82 11.57
CA ARG A 248 -9.63 -17.12 10.65
C ARG A 248 -10.39 -16.18 9.73
N VAL A 249 -9.74 -15.09 9.35
CA VAL A 249 -10.27 -14.06 8.46
C VAL A 249 -9.19 -13.66 7.46
N LYS A 250 -9.54 -13.55 6.18
CA LYS A 250 -8.69 -12.97 5.13
C LYS A 250 -9.43 -11.85 4.41
N THR A 251 -8.69 -10.97 3.75
CA THR A 251 -9.21 -9.84 2.98
C THR A 251 -9.18 -10.17 1.49
N GLY A 252 -10.22 -9.74 0.78
CA GLY A 252 -10.29 -9.70 -0.68
C GLY A 252 -10.34 -8.25 -1.18
N ILE A 253 -9.61 -7.99 -2.25
CA ILE A 253 -9.67 -6.75 -3.04
C ILE A 253 -10.15 -7.13 -4.43
N ASP A 254 -11.20 -6.48 -4.92
CA ASP A 254 -11.66 -6.66 -6.28
C ASP A 254 -10.80 -5.83 -7.23
N VAL A 255 -10.26 -6.50 -8.24
CA VAL A 255 -9.39 -5.89 -9.26
C VAL A 255 -9.93 -6.30 -10.62
N GLY A 256 -10.59 -5.34 -11.27
CA GLY A 256 -11.28 -5.59 -12.53
C GLY A 256 -12.39 -6.63 -12.38
N ASN A 257 -12.20 -7.80 -13.01
CA ASN A 257 -13.13 -8.93 -12.93
C ASN A 257 -12.61 -10.09 -12.03
N THR A 258 -11.58 -9.85 -11.24
CA THR A 258 -10.93 -10.85 -10.38
C THR A 258 -10.82 -10.32 -8.95
N SER A 259 -10.32 -11.15 -8.03
CA SER A 259 -9.91 -10.66 -6.71
C SER A 259 -8.52 -11.11 -6.32
N VAL A 260 -7.84 -10.22 -5.59
CA VAL A 260 -6.59 -10.51 -4.91
C VAL A 260 -6.89 -10.75 -3.44
N GLU A 261 -6.40 -11.87 -2.92
CA GLU A 261 -6.71 -12.33 -1.57
C GLU A 261 -5.46 -12.26 -0.69
N SER A 262 -5.64 -11.88 0.57
CA SER A 262 -4.57 -11.92 1.57
C SER A 262 -4.37 -13.34 2.12
N GLY A 263 -3.29 -13.51 2.89
CA GLY A 263 -3.21 -14.61 3.85
C GLY A 263 -4.27 -14.48 4.96
N TYR A 264 -4.50 -15.57 5.70
CA TYR A 264 -5.39 -15.57 6.85
C TYR A 264 -4.72 -14.96 8.09
N SER A 265 -5.51 -14.18 8.82
CA SER A 265 -5.31 -13.85 10.24
C SER A 265 -6.08 -14.88 11.07
N THR A 266 -5.47 -15.45 12.11
CA THR A 266 -6.03 -16.58 12.87
C THR A 266 -6.02 -16.31 14.37
N GLN A 267 -7.07 -16.74 15.08
CA GLN A 267 -7.23 -16.63 16.53
C GLN A 267 -7.89 -17.90 17.10
N THR A 268 -7.53 -18.32 18.31
CA THR A 268 -8.15 -19.46 19.01
C THR A 268 -8.94 -19.05 20.26
N TRP A 269 -9.94 -19.86 20.61
CA TRP A 269 -10.72 -19.83 21.85
C TRP A 269 -10.68 -21.22 22.53
N PRO A 270 -10.81 -21.34 23.87
CA PRO A 270 -10.56 -20.29 24.81
C PRO A 270 -9.13 -19.78 24.64
N MET A 271 -8.89 -18.51 24.97
CA MET A 271 -7.50 -18.08 25.14
C MET A 271 -6.84 -18.98 26.21
N PRO A 272 -5.53 -19.27 26.12
CA PRO A 272 -4.85 -20.16 27.06
C PRO A 272 -5.28 -19.91 28.52
N VAL A 273 -5.83 -20.94 29.16
CA VAL A 273 -6.40 -20.86 30.51
C VAL A 273 -5.27 -20.98 31.54
N MET A 274 -5.42 -20.27 32.67
CA MET A 274 -4.58 -20.44 33.86
C MET A 274 -4.64 -21.90 34.34
N GLU A 275 -3.49 -22.57 34.45
CA GLU A 275 -3.46 -23.91 35.04
C GLU A 275 -3.39 -23.81 36.57
N ASN A 276 -4.33 -24.49 37.24
CA ASN A 276 -4.29 -24.70 38.69
C ASN A 276 -3.13 -25.62 39.05
N TRP A 277 -2.09 -25.07 39.65
CA TRP A 277 -0.98 -25.85 40.21
C TRP A 277 -1.35 -26.30 41.62
N HIS A 278 -1.65 -27.58 41.79
CA HIS A 278 -1.70 -28.19 43.12
C HIS A 278 -0.26 -28.46 43.57
N SER A 279 0.17 -27.83 44.66
CA SER A 279 1.42 -28.20 45.33
C SER A 279 1.31 -29.66 45.76
N GLY A 280 2.11 -30.54 45.17
CA GLY A 280 2.27 -31.90 45.66
C GLY A 280 2.83 -31.85 47.07
N GLU A 281 2.19 -32.55 48.01
CA GLU A 281 2.72 -32.76 49.35
C GLU A 281 4.14 -33.32 49.25
N SER A 282 5.15 -32.53 49.64
CA SER A 282 6.50 -33.04 49.80
C SER A 282 6.56 -33.79 51.13
N SER A 283 6.85 -35.09 51.07
CA SER A 283 6.85 -36.00 52.22
C SER A 283 8.00 -35.83 53.20
N ASP A 284 8.74 -34.71 53.17
CA ASP A 284 9.88 -34.50 54.06
C ASP A 284 9.79 -33.12 54.75
N GLU A 285 9.74 -33.21 56.08
CA GLU A 285 9.96 -32.18 57.10
C GLU A 285 8.79 -31.26 57.52
N LYS A 286 8.30 -31.59 58.74
CA LYS A 286 7.61 -30.77 59.74
C LYS A 286 6.22 -30.21 59.38
N GLU A 287 5.25 -30.97 59.88
CA GLU A 287 3.95 -30.54 60.38
C GLU A 287 4.02 -29.21 61.17
N THR A 288 3.82 -28.10 60.44
CA THR A 288 3.07 -26.94 60.91
C THR A 288 1.88 -26.80 59.96
N GLN A 289 0.66 -26.84 60.51
CA GLN A 289 -0.60 -26.63 59.79
C GLN A 289 -0.74 -25.19 59.30
N ASP A 290 0.10 -24.77 58.35
CA ASP A 290 -0.07 -23.50 57.65
C ASP A 290 -0.66 -23.81 56.28
N ASN A 291 -1.94 -23.46 56.09
CA ASN A 291 -2.68 -23.57 54.83
C ASN A 291 -2.09 -22.59 53.79
N GLU A 292 -0.88 -22.85 53.29
CA GLU A 292 -0.26 -22.07 52.21
C GLU A 292 -0.81 -22.53 50.85
N TRP A 293 -1.72 -21.73 50.28
CA TRP A 293 -2.22 -21.90 48.92
C TRP A 293 -1.36 -21.09 47.95
N ASN A 294 -0.72 -21.75 47.00
CA ASN A 294 0.19 -21.14 46.02
C ASN A 294 -0.43 -21.10 44.62
N TRP A 295 -0.48 -19.91 44.01
CA TRP A 295 -0.99 -19.72 42.64
C TRP A 295 0.14 -19.22 41.74
N ARG A 296 0.23 -19.71 40.50
CA ARG A 296 1.22 -19.24 39.51
C ARG A 296 0.52 -18.69 38.28
N ILE A 297 0.74 -17.41 38.01
CA ILE A 297 0.30 -16.74 36.78
C ILE A 297 1.52 -16.69 35.86
N ALA A 298 1.46 -17.31 34.69
CA ALA A 298 2.54 -17.27 33.70
C ALA A 298 2.11 -16.44 32.48
N PRO A 299 2.36 -15.11 32.44
CA PRO A 299 2.28 -14.37 31.20
C PRO A 299 3.32 -14.87 30.18
N HIS A 300 2.95 -14.75 28.90
CA HIS A 300 3.69 -15.18 27.71
C HIS A 300 5.10 -14.56 27.53
N ASN A 301 5.57 -13.75 28.50
CA ASN A 301 6.87 -13.07 28.50
C ASN A 301 7.84 -13.61 29.58
N GLY A 302 7.60 -14.80 30.13
CA GLY A 302 8.56 -15.49 31.02
C GLY A 302 8.62 -14.98 32.46
N ALA A 303 7.91 -13.89 32.80
CA ALA A 303 7.66 -13.53 34.19
C ALA A 303 6.57 -14.46 34.74
N SER A 304 6.75 -15.04 35.93
CA SER A 304 5.66 -15.66 36.67
C SER A 304 5.26 -14.76 37.84
N LEU A 305 3.99 -14.43 38.01
CA LEU A 305 3.50 -13.81 39.24
C LEU A 305 2.97 -14.93 40.14
N ILE A 306 3.61 -15.12 41.29
CA ILE A 306 3.16 -16.07 42.32
C ILE A 306 2.46 -15.26 43.40
N VAL A 307 1.23 -15.64 43.72
CA VAL A 307 0.43 -15.02 44.78
C VAL A 307 0.11 -16.11 45.81
N TRP A 308 0.36 -15.82 47.08
CA TRP A 308 -0.02 -16.70 48.19
C TRP A 308 -0.60 -15.91 49.36
N PHE A 309 -1.40 -16.61 50.15
CA PHE A 309 -1.91 -16.11 51.43
C PHE A 309 -1.17 -16.78 52.56
N ARG A 310 -0.62 -16.00 53.48
CA ARG A 310 0.02 -16.50 54.70
C ARG A 310 -0.39 -15.61 55.88
N ASP A 311 -0.86 -16.23 56.97
CA ASP A 311 -1.20 -15.53 58.23
C ASP A 311 -2.15 -14.31 58.07
N GLY A 312 -3.13 -14.41 57.16
CA GLY A 312 -4.06 -13.32 56.87
C GLY A 312 -3.47 -12.15 56.07
N GLN A 313 -2.27 -12.32 55.53
CA GLN A 313 -1.63 -11.36 54.62
C GLN A 313 -1.53 -11.95 53.21
N LEU A 314 -1.84 -11.11 52.22
CA LEU A 314 -1.64 -11.42 50.81
C LEU A 314 -0.23 -11.01 50.42
N GLU A 315 0.59 -11.97 49.97
CA GLU A 315 1.92 -11.71 49.43
C GLU A 315 1.96 -12.06 47.94
N ALA A 316 2.66 -11.24 47.16
CA ALA A 316 2.91 -11.49 45.75
C ALA A 316 4.39 -11.33 45.42
N ARG A 317 4.97 -12.30 44.70
CA ARG A 317 6.34 -12.19 44.15
C ARG A 317 6.37 -12.50 42.66
N SER A 318 7.17 -11.74 41.92
CA SER A 318 7.57 -12.13 40.58
C SER A 318 8.70 -13.16 40.67
N GLY A 319 8.45 -14.37 40.17
CA GLY A 319 9.48 -15.40 39.97
C GLY A 319 10.07 -15.29 38.57
N GLU A 320 11.35 -14.93 38.47
CA GLU A 320 12.15 -15.09 37.26
C GLU A 320 12.87 -16.45 37.31
N GLN A 321 12.64 -17.33 36.32
CA GLN A 321 13.54 -18.45 36.10
C GLN A 321 14.60 -18.06 35.06
N GLY A 322 15.86 -18.04 35.50
CA GLY A 322 17.02 -18.24 34.61
C GLY A 322 17.59 -16.99 33.94
N THR A 323 18.78 -16.60 34.41
CA THR A 323 19.80 -15.81 33.70
C THR A 323 19.37 -14.48 33.06
N SER A 324 19.56 -13.40 33.83
CA SER A 324 20.00 -12.06 33.40
C SER A 324 19.74 -11.65 31.94
N LEU A 325 18.72 -10.81 31.72
CA LEU A 325 18.80 -9.55 30.95
C LEU A 325 17.43 -8.90 30.68
N PHE A 326 16.60 -8.59 31.68
CA PHE A 326 15.58 -7.52 31.52
C PHE A 326 15.34 -6.80 32.86
N THR A 327 15.28 -5.47 32.81
CA THR A 327 15.16 -4.56 33.95
C THR A 327 13.77 -4.60 34.58
N SER A 328 13.72 -5.06 35.84
CA SER A 328 12.75 -4.76 36.91
C SER A 328 11.29 -4.45 36.52
N ALA A 329 10.42 -5.45 36.63
CA ALA A 329 9.01 -5.20 36.93
C ALA A 329 8.89 -4.90 38.44
N ARG A 330 8.70 -3.64 38.82
CA ARG A 330 8.38 -3.27 40.22
C ARG A 330 6.87 -3.36 40.40
N CYS A 331 6.38 -4.46 40.98
CA CYS A 331 5.04 -4.44 41.58
C CYS A 331 5.13 -3.58 42.84
N THR A 332 4.46 -2.43 42.85
CA THR A 332 4.46 -1.56 44.03
C THR A 332 3.26 -1.98 44.88
N THR A 333 3.49 -2.81 45.89
CA THR A 333 2.47 -3.14 46.89
C THR A 333 2.19 -1.91 47.76
N PHE A 334 0.97 -1.38 47.70
CA PHE A 334 0.44 -0.54 48.75
C PHE A 334 -0.37 -1.42 49.71
N ALA A 335 0.26 -1.87 50.80
CA ALA A 335 -0.35 -1.98 52.14
C ALA A 335 0.45 -2.93 53.05
N ASN A 336 1.01 -2.38 54.14
CA ASN A 336 1.05 -3.07 55.42
C ASN A 336 -0.18 -2.61 56.19
N GLN A 337 -1.35 -3.21 55.95
CA GLN A 337 -2.53 -2.99 56.81
C GLN A 337 -3.24 -4.31 57.05
N LEU A 338 -3.53 -4.58 58.33
CA LEU A 338 -4.48 -5.61 58.75
C LEU A 338 -5.84 -5.28 58.10
N ILE A 339 -6.35 -6.18 57.26
CA ILE A 339 -7.68 -6.07 56.67
C ILE A 339 -8.67 -6.70 57.66
N THR A 340 -9.45 -5.86 58.36
CA THR A 340 -10.48 -6.31 59.32
C THR A 340 -11.92 -5.98 58.88
N SER A 341 -12.12 -5.53 57.63
CA SER A 341 -13.43 -5.18 57.05
C SER A 341 -13.37 -5.28 55.52
N SER A 342 -14.53 -5.28 54.84
CA SER A 342 -14.62 -5.33 53.37
C SER A 342 -13.71 -4.30 52.71
N THR A 343 -12.62 -4.75 52.09
CA THR A 343 -11.68 -3.89 51.39
C THR A 343 -11.34 -4.52 50.05
N THR A 344 -11.36 -3.70 49.02
CA THR A 344 -10.83 -4.05 47.70
C THR A 344 -9.33 -3.77 47.70
N LEU A 345 -8.52 -4.79 47.44
CA LEU A 345 -7.08 -4.63 47.23
C LEU A 345 -6.80 -4.68 45.73
N GLU A 346 -6.19 -3.62 45.20
CA GLU A 346 -5.74 -3.55 43.81
C GLU A 346 -4.23 -3.77 43.73
N ILE A 347 -3.80 -4.81 43.01
CA ILE A 347 -2.39 -5.07 42.73
C ILE A 347 -2.07 -4.63 41.31
N TRP A 348 -1.19 -3.64 41.19
CA TRP A 348 -0.74 -3.07 39.93
C TRP A 348 0.56 -3.74 39.46
N CYS A 349 0.49 -4.46 38.34
CA CYS A 349 1.66 -5.04 37.67
C CYS A 349 2.00 -4.21 36.43
N THR A 350 3.03 -3.37 36.50
CA THR A 350 3.38 -2.43 35.41
C THR A 350 3.94 -3.07 34.13
N ALA A 351 4.16 -4.39 34.10
CA ALA A 351 4.77 -5.10 32.97
C ALA A 351 3.76 -5.73 32.00
N SER A 352 2.49 -5.74 32.36
CA SER A 352 1.41 -6.41 31.66
C SER A 352 0.16 -5.61 31.99
N ASN A 353 -0.54 -5.03 31.01
CA ASN A 353 -1.69 -4.11 31.16
C ASN A 353 -2.92 -4.72 31.89
N TYR A 354 -2.68 -5.36 33.01
CA TYR A 354 -3.59 -6.17 33.80
C TYR A 354 -3.36 -5.80 35.27
N TYR A 355 -4.44 -5.74 36.02
CA TYR A 355 -4.42 -5.59 37.46
C TYR A 355 -5.29 -6.66 38.09
N LEU A 356 -4.88 -7.12 39.28
CA LEU A 356 -5.65 -8.07 40.07
C LEU A 356 -6.45 -7.30 41.10
N VAL A 357 -7.75 -7.54 41.14
CA VAL A 357 -8.65 -7.02 42.18
C VAL A 357 -9.01 -8.18 43.10
N VAL A 358 -8.68 -8.04 44.38
CA VAL A 358 -9.08 -8.98 45.43
C VAL A 358 -10.20 -8.32 46.23
N GLU A 359 -11.39 -8.90 46.20
CA GLU A 359 -12.52 -8.45 47.00
C GLU A 359 -12.75 -9.44 48.15
N THR A 360 -12.81 -8.95 49.37
CA THR A 360 -13.21 -9.74 50.54
C THR A 360 -14.57 -9.28 51.05
N SER A 361 -15.46 -10.24 51.32
CA SER A 361 -16.76 -9.96 51.93
C SER A 361 -16.79 -10.48 53.36
N PRO A 362 -17.12 -9.64 54.37
CA PRO A 362 -17.36 -10.12 55.73
C PRO A 362 -18.66 -10.91 55.78
N GLN A 363 -18.63 -12.11 56.36
CA GLN A 363 -19.87 -12.83 56.66
C GLN A 363 -20.74 -12.02 57.64
N HIS A 364 -22.04 -11.95 57.36
CA HIS A 364 -23.02 -11.47 58.33
C HIS A 364 -23.12 -12.50 59.48
N PRO A 365 -22.87 -12.11 60.74
CA PRO A 365 -22.96 -13.04 61.86
C PRO A 365 -24.43 -13.38 62.12
N GLY A 366 -24.83 -14.59 61.74
CA GLY A 366 -26.12 -15.19 62.11
C GLY A 366 -27.02 -15.65 60.97
N ASP A 367 -26.60 -15.56 59.70
CA ASP A 367 -27.40 -16.09 58.59
C ASP A 367 -26.74 -17.33 57.97
N ASN A 368 -27.29 -18.51 58.28
CA ASN A 368 -26.94 -19.79 57.62
C ASN A 368 -27.70 -19.97 56.28
N ARG A 369 -28.34 -18.93 55.75
CA ARG A 369 -28.86 -18.96 54.40
C ARG A 369 -27.73 -18.64 53.42
N ARG A 370 -27.51 -19.58 52.52
CA ARG A 370 -26.72 -19.38 51.31
C ARG A 370 -27.47 -18.41 50.41
N ASP A 371 -27.37 -17.13 50.70
CA ASP A 371 -27.88 -16.09 49.82
C ASP A 371 -26.87 -15.91 48.69
N LEU A 372 -27.25 -16.34 47.49
CA LEU A 372 -26.61 -15.92 46.25
C LEU A 372 -26.87 -14.41 46.11
N LEU A 373 -25.93 -13.60 46.60
CA LEU A 373 -25.93 -12.17 46.39
C LEU A 373 -25.56 -11.89 44.92
N TYR A 374 -26.58 -11.55 44.14
CA TYR A 374 -26.44 -11.07 42.77
C TYR A 374 -26.00 -9.60 42.83
N PHE A 375 -24.75 -9.32 42.44
CA PHE A 375 -24.30 -7.96 42.18
C PHE A 375 -24.07 -7.76 40.69
N ASP A 376 -24.84 -6.85 40.11
CA ASP A 376 -24.66 -6.34 38.76
C ASP A 376 -23.64 -5.20 38.80
N PHE A 377 -22.48 -5.42 38.17
CA PHE A 377 -21.49 -4.38 37.92
C PHE A 377 -21.04 -4.47 36.47
N SER A 378 -21.41 -3.44 35.71
CA SER A 378 -21.01 -3.20 34.34
C SER A 378 -19.60 -2.59 34.29
N VAL A 379 -18.58 -3.44 34.18
CA VAL A 379 -17.25 -3.01 33.75
C VAL A 379 -16.81 -3.96 32.64
N SER A 380 -16.66 -3.44 31.42
CA SER A 380 -16.63 -4.17 30.15
C SER A 380 -15.40 -5.04 29.91
N ASP A 381 -14.37 -5.01 30.76
CA ASP A 381 -13.04 -5.54 30.44
C ASP A 381 -12.36 -6.33 31.58
N CYS A 382 -13.15 -6.94 32.48
CA CYS A 382 -12.65 -7.86 33.50
C CYS A 382 -13.02 -9.32 33.19
N TYR A 383 -12.02 -10.21 33.23
CA TYR A 383 -12.24 -11.65 33.21
C TYR A 383 -12.75 -12.09 34.59
N ARG A 384 -13.87 -12.83 34.62
CA ARG A 384 -14.43 -13.42 35.84
C ARG A 384 -14.04 -14.89 35.92
N SER A 385 -13.23 -15.24 36.90
CA SER A 385 -13.11 -16.62 37.37
C SER A 385 -13.66 -16.66 38.80
N TYR A 386 -14.68 -17.46 39.03
CA TYR A 386 -15.21 -17.69 40.36
C TYR A 386 -14.56 -18.95 40.92
N GLU A 387 -13.67 -18.80 41.88
CA GLU A 387 -13.26 -19.92 42.72
C GLU A 387 -13.73 -19.62 44.13
N TYR A 388 -14.69 -20.43 44.59
CA TYR A 388 -15.23 -20.37 45.94
C TYR A 388 -14.21 -21.01 46.89
N LEU A 389 -13.63 -20.20 47.77
CA LEU A 389 -12.77 -20.65 48.85
C LEU A 389 -13.48 -20.39 50.17
N ASP A 390 -14.03 -21.47 50.76
CA ASP A 390 -14.53 -21.45 52.14
C ASP A 390 -13.34 -21.54 53.08
N THR A 391 -12.91 -20.39 53.60
CA THR A 391 -11.85 -20.32 54.63
C THR A 391 -12.41 -20.50 56.05
N GLY A 392 -13.71 -20.78 56.20
CA GLY A 392 -14.41 -20.84 57.49
C GLY A 392 -14.78 -19.49 58.09
N GLU A 393 -14.16 -18.38 57.66
CA GLU A 393 -14.44 -17.03 58.18
C GLU A 393 -14.64 -15.93 57.11
N GLN A 394 -14.14 -16.11 55.88
CA GLN A 394 -14.26 -15.10 54.81
C GLN A 394 -14.42 -15.72 53.42
N GLU A 395 -15.17 -15.03 52.55
CA GLU A 395 -15.20 -15.28 51.11
C GLU A 395 -14.20 -14.35 50.41
N VAL A 396 -13.33 -14.93 49.58
CA VAL A 396 -12.32 -14.21 48.80
C VAL A 396 -12.65 -14.35 47.32
N TRP A 397 -12.73 -13.22 46.61
CA TRP A 397 -12.99 -13.17 45.18
C TRP A 397 -11.78 -12.58 44.45
N LEU A 398 -11.34 -13.23 43.38
CA LEU A 398 -10.27 -12.76 42.51
C LEU A 398 -10.85 -12.31 41.18
N ARG A 399 -10.50 -11.10 40.73
CA ARG A 399 -10.80 -10.62 39.38
C ARG A 399 -9.52 -10.19 38.69
N LEU A 400 -9.36 -10.63 37.43
CA LEU A 400 -8.30 -10.15 36.57
C LEU A 400 -8.89 -9.13 35.61
N CYS A 401 -8.50 -7.87 35.76
CA CYS A 401 -9.01 -6.79 34.93
C CYS A 401 -7.92 -6.28 34.00
N ARG A 402 -8.29 -5.96 32.76
CA ARG A 402 -7.37 -5.34 31.80
C ARG A 402 -7.54 -3.83 31.87
N GLN A 403 -6.43 -3.10 31.84
CA GLN A 403 -6.46 -1.65 31.76
C GLN A 403 -6.99 -1.25 30.37
N GLY A 404 -8.07 -0.46 30.36
CA GLY A 404 -8.68 0.12 29.14
C GLY A 404 -7.82 1.19 28.49
#